data_AF-W0JMN9-F1
#
_entry.id   AF-W0JMN9-F1
#
_cell.length_a   1.000
_cell.length_b   1.000
_cell.length_c   1.000
_cell.angle_alpha   90.00
_cell.angle_beta   90.00
_cell.angle_gamma   90.00
#
_symmetry.space_group_name_H-M   'P 1'
#
loop_
_entity.id
_entity.type
_entity.pdbx_description
1 polymer ?
#
loop_
_entity_poly.entity_id
_entity_poly.type
_entity_poly.pdbx_seq_one_letter_code
_entity_poly.pdbx_strand_id
1 'polypeptide(L)' 'MTLKDVLTGLLTDDGPHYECRNCGMTLEESHDVCPNCDSSEIATYEFDSNS' A
#
# COMPACT_ATOMS: atom_id res chain seq x y z
N MET A 1 -17.31 8.87 19.59
CA MET A 1 -16.74 8.11 18.46
C MET A 1 -17.88 7.34 17.83
N THR A 2 -18.21 7.63 16.58
CA THR A 2 -19.24 6.91 15.84
C THR A 2 -18.59 5.83 14.98
N LEU A 3 -19.36 4.83 14.58
CA LEU A 3 -18.90 3.80 13.65
C LEU A 3 -18.37 4.41 12.34
N LYS A 4 -18.97 5.54 11.91
CA LYS A 4 -18.53 6.27 10.72
C LYS A 4 -17.11 6.82 10.88
N ASP A 5 -16.77 7.38 12.04
CA ASP A 5 -15.43 7.93 12.29
C ASP A 5 -14.35 6.84 12.26
N VAL A 6 -14.65 5.66 12.81
CA VAL A 6 -13.74 4.51 12.80
C VAL A 6 -13.58 3.95 11.39
N LEU A 7 -14.69 3.84 10.64
CA LEU A 7 -14.66 3.33 9.27
C LEU A 7 -13.88 4.26 8.34
N THR A 8 -14.08 5.58 8.47
CA THR A 8 -13.32 6.57 7.71
C THR A 8 -11.83 6.43 8.02
N GLY A 9 -11.41 6.35 9.29
CA GLY A 9 -9.99 6.21 9.64
C GLY A 9 -9.33 4.92 9.13
N LEU A 10 -10.09 3.85 8.88
CA LEU A 10 -9.60 2.60 8.31
C LEU A 10 -9.57 2.58 6.78
N LEU A 11 -10.34 3.47 6.14
CA LEU A 11 -10.51 3.52 4.69
C LEU A 11 -9.76 4.71 4.04
N THR A 12 -9.25 5.65 4.84
CA THR A 12 -8.49 6.82 4.36
C THR A 12 -6.99 6.57 4.26
N ASP A 13 -6.55 5.33 4.06
CA ASP A 13 -5.18 5.07 3.61
C ASP A 13 -5.09 5.44 2.12
N ASP A 14 -5.15 6.75 1.85
CA ASP A 14 -5.30 7.37 0.53
C ASP A 14 -3.94 7.49 -0.19
N GLY A 15 -2.94 6.73 0.28
CA GLY A 15 -1.59 6.71 -0.27
C GLY A 15 -1.40 5.58 -1.30
N PRO A 16 -0.43 5.73 -2.21
CA PRO A 16 -0.03 4.63 -3.08
C PRO A 16 0.49 3.45 -2.24
N HIS A 17 -0.04 2.26 -2.49
CA HIS A 17 0.39 1.02 -1.85
C HIS A 17 1.46 0.33 -2.69
N TYR A 18 2.58 -0.05 -2.07
CA TYR A 18 3.70 -0.70 -2.75
C TYR A 18 3.84 -2.15 -2.30
N GLU A 19 4.05 -3.08 -3.24
CA GLU A 19 4.16 -4.51 -2.94
C GLU A 19 5.23 -5.18 -3.82
N CYS A 20 6.11 -5.98 -3.23
CA CYS A 20 7.05 -6.80 -3.99
C CYS A 20 6.32 -8.01 -4.60
N ARG A 21 6.31 -8.10 -5.94
CA ARG A 21 5.69 -9.22 -6.68
C ARG A 21 6.40 -10.56 -6.49
N ASN A 22 7.66 -10.53 -6.06
CA ASN A 22 8.46 -11.74 -5.87
C ASN A 22 8.22 -12.40 -4.51
N CYS A 23 8.18 -11.63 -3.42
CA CYS A 23 8.08 -12.19 -2.06
C CYS A 23 6.81 -11.77 -1.29
N GLY A 24 5.99 -10.87 -1.84
CA GLY A 24 4.74 -10.40 -1.20
C GLY A 24 4.95 -9.43 -0.04
N MET A 25 6.13 -8.81 0.08
CA MET A 25 6.37 -7.79 1.10
C MET A 25 5.66 -6.49 0.70
N THR A 26 4.82 -5.97 1.60
CA THR A 26 4.31 -4.60 1.53
C THR A 26 5.40 -3.60 1.89
N LEU A 27 5.53 -2.53 1.12
CA LEU A 27 6.47 -1.45 1.32
C LEU A 27 5.70 -0.17 1.65
N GLU A 28 6.20 0.59 2.64
CA GLU A 28 5.58 1.84 3.08
C GLU A 28 5.86 3.00 2.12
N GLU A 29 6.94 2.91 1.34
CA GLU A 29 7.37 3.92 0.37
C GLU A 29 7.86 3.28 -0.94
N SER A 30 8.07 4.11 -1.96
CA SER A 30 8.61 3.66 -3.25
C SER A 30 10.07 3.23 -3.10
N HIS A 31 10.35 1.97 -3.38
CA HIS A 31 11.71 1.45 -3.49
C HIS A 31 11.96 0.89 -4.88
N ASP A 32 13.17 1.10 -5.41
CA ASP A 32 13.60 0.47 -6.68
C ASP A 32 13.84 -1.04 -6.52
N VAL A 33 14.14 -1.49 -5.29
CA VAL A 33 14.49 -2.88 -4.96
C VAL A 33 13.88 -3.27 -3.62
N CYS A 34 13.34 -4.48 -3.54
CA CYS A 34 12.76 -5.05 -2.32
C CYS A 34 13.86 -5.31 -1.27
N PRO A 35 13.80 -4.70 -0.08
CA PRO A 35 14.80 -4.88 0.97
C PRO A 35 14.80 -6.29 1.60
N ASN A 36 13.79 -7.10 1.30
CA ASN A 36 13.67 -8.47 1.83
C ASN A 36 14.20 -9.55 0.87
N CYS A 37 14.20 -9.32 -0.44
CA CYS A 37 14.59 -10.35 -1.41
C CYS A 37 15.39 -9.85 -2.62
N ASP A 38 15.80 -8.58 -2.60
CA ASP A 38 16.60 -7.92 -3.65
C ASP A 38 15.96 -7.91 -5.05
N SER A 39 14.67 -8.23 -5.16
CA SER A 39 13.93 -8.15 -6.42
C SER A 39 13.55 -6.70 -6.75
N SER A 40 13.71 -6.31 -8.02
CA SER A 40 13.25 -5.02 -8.56
C SER A 40 11.78 -5.03 -9.01
N GLU A 41 11.07 -6.16 -8.85
CA GLU A 41 9.69 -6.31 -9.31
C GLU A 41 8.72 -5.76 -8.25
N ILE A 42 8.52 -4.44 -8.23
CA ILE A 42 7.62 -3.74 -7.31
C ILE A 42 6.34 -3.30 -8.03
N ALA A 43 5.19 -3.65 -7.46
CA ALA A 43 3.87 -3.17 -7.88
C ALA A 43 3.48 -1.93 -7.09
N THR A 44 2.75 -1.03 -7.73
CA THR A 44 2.15 0.15 -7.10
C THR A 44 0.65 0.16 -7.39
N TYR A 45 -0.16 0.33 -6.35
CA TYR A 45 -1.61 0.40 -6.42
C TYR A 45 -2.06 1.76 -5.90
N GLU A 46 -2.79 2.50 -6.72
CA GLU A 46 -3.44 3.74 -6.34
C GLU A 46 -4.92 3.43 -6.15
N PHE A 47 -5.45 3.65 -4.94
CA PHE A 47 -6.86 3.45 -4.65
C PHE A 47 -7.57 4.80 -4.71
N ASP A 48 -8.28 5.07 -5.80
CA ASP A 48 -9.20 6.19 -5.86
C ASP A 48 -10.43 5.87 -4.99
N SER A 49 -10.52 6.49 -3.82
CA SER A 49 -11.62 6.37 -2.86
C SER A 49 -13.01 6.85 -3.38
N ASN A 50 -13.18 7.05 -4.70
CA ASN A 50 -14.35 7.67 -5.34
C ASN A 50 -15.02 6.83 -6.47
N SER A 51 -14.72 5.53 -6.60
CA SER A 51 -15.38 4.64 -7.59
C SER A 51 -16.66 3.98 -7.09
#